data_AF-A0A2P7QSH1-F1
#
_entry.id   AF-A0A2P7QSH1-F1
#
_cell.length_a   1.000
_cell.length_b   1.000
_cell.length_c   1.000
_cell.angle_alpha   90.00
_cell.angle_beta   90.00
_cell.angle_gamma   90.00
#
_symmetry.space_group_name_H-M   'P 1'
#
loop_
_entity.id
_entity.type
_entity.pdbx_description
1 polymer ?
#
loop_
_entity_poly.entity_id
_entity_poly.type
_entity_poly.pdbx_seq_one_letter_code
_entity_poly.pdbx_strand_id
1 'polypeptide(L)' 'MSDTRRGPLEAGTSAEWADEAARDAPGEATPGEDKARRQEQLIDEAVEETFPASDPISPASAFPPD' A
#
# COMPACT_ATOMS: atom_id res chain seq x y z
N MET A 1 -21.59 13.81 8.06
CA MET A 1 -21.39 12.79 7.02
C MET A 1 -20.45 11.74 7.60
N SER A 2 -20.79 10.46 7.42
CA SER A 2 -20.35 9.33 8.24
C SER A 2 -18.84 9.12 8.34
N ASP A 3 -18.29 9.29 9.55
CA ASP A 3 -16.96 8.82 9.94
C ASP A 3 -17.09 7.33 10.32
N THR A 4 -16.85 6.45 9.35
CA THR A 4 -16.84 5.00 9.61
C THR A 4 -15.51 4.67 10.28
N ARG A 5 -15.55 4.53 11.61
CA ARG A 5 -14.48 3.87 12.38
C ARG A 5 -14.19 2.48 11.81
N ARG A 6 -13.11 2.35 11.05
CA ARG A 6 -12.54 1.08 10.61
C ARG A 6 -11.96 0.38 11.86
N GLY A 7 -12.61 -0.68 12.33
CA GLY A 7 -12.17 -1.46 13.49
C GLY A 7 -10.92 -2.31 13.20
N PRO A 8 -10.22 -2.82 14.22
CA PRO A 8 -8.82 -3.26 14.09
C PRO A 8 -8.60 -4.61 13.38
N LEU A 9 -9.65 -5.26 12.85
CA LEU A 9 -9.54 -6.63 12.31
C LEU A 9 -10.37 -6.89 11.04
N GLU A 10 -11.03 -5.87 10.50
CA GLU A 10 -11.71 -5.97 9.20
C GLU A 10 -10.69 -5.63 8.10
N ALA A 11 -9.73 -6.55 7.90
CA ALA A 11 -8.90 -6.51 6.70
C ALA A 11 -9.83 -6.81 5.52
N GLY A 12 -10.42 -5.74 4.96
CA GLY A 12 -11.20 -5.81 3.73
C GLY A 12 -10.46 -6.63 2.69
N THR A 13 -11.20 -7.33 1.84
CA THR A 13 -10.63 -8.27 0.87
C THR A 13 -9.56 -7.58 0.02
N SER A 14 -8.63 -8.38 -0.50
CA SER A 14 -7.61 -7.88 -1.43
C SER A 14 -8.16 -7.35 -2.78
N ALA A 15 -9.47 -7.12 -2.91
CA ALA A 15 -10.03 -6.34 -4.00
C ALA A 15 -10.49 -4.96 -3.51
N GLU A 16 -11.13 -4.90 -2.34
CA GLU A 16 -11.68 -3.65 -1.77
C GLU A 16 -10.59 -2.61 -1.47
N TRP A 17 -9.47 -3.04 -0.91
CA TRP A 17 -8.30 -2.18 -0.69
C TRP A 17 -7.71 -1.60 -1.99
N ALA A 18 -7.83 -2.31 -3.12
CA ALA A 18 -7.25 -1.95 -4.41
C ALA A 18 -8.17 -0.99 -5.15
N ASP A 19 -9.49 -1.20 -5.07
CA ASP A 19 -10.49 -0.24 -5.53
C ASP A 19 -10.43 1.08 -4.74
N GLU A 20 -10.21 1.02 -3.43
CA GLU A 20 -10.03 2.23 -2.60
C GLU A 20 -8.74 2.98 -2.98
N ALA A 21 -7.62 2.27 -3.09
CA ALA A 21 -6.35 2.87 -3.53
C ALA A 21 -6.47 3.49 -4.94
N ALA A 22 -7.16 2.81 -5.87
CA ALA A 22 -7.39 3.34 -7.22
C ALA A 22 -8.25 4.60 -7.26
N ARG A 23 -9.12 4.80 -6.26
CA ARG A 23 -9.95 6.00 -6.10
C ARG A 23 -9.16 7.17 -5.50
N ASP A 24 -8.30 6.90 -4.54
CA ASP A 24 -7.52 7.92 -3.83
C ASP A 24 -6.25 8.32 -4.60
N ALA A 25 -5.81 7.48 -5.55
CA ALA A 25 -4.63 7.72 -6.37
C ALA A 25 -4.71 9.05 -7.15
N PRO A 26 -3.62 9.82 -7.20
CA PRO A 26 -3.57 11.06 -7.98
C PRO A 26 -3.71 10.79 -9.48
N GLY A 27 -4.52 11.61 -10.16
CA GLY A 27 -4.78 11.51 -11.61
C GLY A 27 -6.19 11.03 -11.95
N GLU A 28 -6.86 11.72 -12.86
CA GLU A 28 -8.26 11.43 -13.22
C GLU A 28 -8.39 10.06 -13.91
N ALA A 29 -9.34 9.25 -13.45
CA ALA A 29 -9.68 7.99 -14.10
C ALA A 29 -10.39 8.23 -15.44
N THR A 30 -9.90 7.59 -16.49
CA THR A 30 -10.47 7.75 -17.83
C THR A 30 -11.62 6.76 -18.04
N PRO A 31 -12.79 7.21 -18.53
CA PRO A 31 -13.91 6.31 -18.81
C PRO A 31 -13.50 5.26 -19.86
N GLY A 32 -13.62 3.98 -19.50
CA GLY A 32 -13.23 2.86 -20.37
C GLY A 32 -11.80 2.35 -20.15
N GLU A 33 -11.06 2.88 -19.18
CA GLU A 33 -9.79 2.26 -18.79
C GLU A 33 -10.01 0.93 -18.07
N ASP A 34 -9.02 0.05 -18.22
CA ASP A 34 -9.01 -1.23 -17.53
C ASP A 34 -8.59 -1.04 -16.06
N LYS A 35 -9.55 -1.22 -15.15
CA LYS A 35 -9.35 -1.04 -13.71
C LYS A 35 -8.25 -1.96 -13.17
N ALA A 36 -8.16 -3.19 -13.65
CA ALA A 36 -7.15 -4.14 -13.19
C ALA A 36 -5.75 -3.66 -13.58
N ARG A 37 -5.59 -3.21 -14.84
CA ARG A 37 -4.32 -2.66 -15.31
C ARG A 37 -3.92 -1.37 -14.59
N ARG A 38 -4.90 -0.52 -14.24
CA ARG A 38 -4.64 0.68 -13.41
C ARG A 38 -4.19 0.29 -12.00
N GLN A 39 -4.87 -0.67 -11.39
CA GLN A 39 -4.52 -1.18 -10.06
C GLN A 39 -3.11 -1.78 -10.03
N GLU A 40 -2.73 -2.58 -11.02
CA GLU A 40 -1.38 -3.15 -11.13
C GLU A 40 -0.30 -2.06 -11.20
N GLN A 41 -0.48 -1.05 -12.04
CA GLN A 41 0.46 0.07 -12.15
C GLN A 41 0.60 0.86 -10.84
N LEU A 42 -0.52 1.08 -10.12
CA LEU A 42 -0.48 1.77 -8.83
C LEU A 42 0.23 0.96 -7.74
N ILE A 43 0.14 -0.38 -7.80
CA ILE A 43 0.88 -1.25 -6.89
C ILE A 43 2.38 -1.16 -7.17
N ASP A 44 2.78 -1.20 -8.44
CA ASP A 44 4.18 -1.11 -8.84
C ASP A 44 4.79 0.25 -8.44
N GLU A 45 4.10 1.36 -8.69
CA GLU A 45 4.53 2.71 -8.28
C GLU A 45 4.65 2.83 -6.75
N ALA A 46 3.62 2.37 -6.02
CA ALA A 46 3.63 2.43 -4.55
C ALA A 46 4.76 1.60 -3.95
N VAL A 47 5.13 0.48 -4.60
CA VAL A 47 6.32 -0.31 -4.27
C VAL A 47 7.58 0.53 -4.47
N GLU A 48 7.75 1.17 -5.62
CA GLU A 48 8.91 2.01 -5.92
C GLU A 48 9.07 3.18 -4.92
N GLU A 49 7.97 3.78 -4.46
CA GLU A 49 7.96 4.89 -3.49
C GLU A 49 8.12 4.44 -2.02
N THR A 50 7.61 3.26 -1.65
CA THR A 50 7.57 2.75 -0.25
C THR A 50 8.82 1.97 0.15
N PHE A 51 9.78 1.80 -0.75
CA PHE A 51 11.09 1.25 -0.42
C PHE A 51 12.19 2.33 -0.43
N PRO A 52 12.36 3.14 0.64
CA PRO A 52 13.73 3.46 1.03
C PRO A 52 14.36 2.10 1.33
N ALA A 53 15.37 1.70 0.56
CA ALA A 53 16.07 0.42 0.66
C ALA A 53 15.90 -0.18 2.06
N SER A 54 15.00 -1.18 2.19
CA SER A 54 14.63 -1.92 3.40
C SER A 54 15.37 -1.41 4.63
N ASP A 55 14.68 -0.70 5.54
CA ASP A 55 15.20 -0.24 6.84
C ASP A 55 16.41 -1.10 7.24
N PRO A 56 17.63 -0.52 7.32
CA PRO A 56 18.84 -1.32 7.42
C PRO A 56 18.65 -2.34 8.53
N ILE A 57 18.92 -3.62 8.23
CA ILE A 57 18.87 -4.68 9.24
C ILE A 57 19.65 -4.15 10.43
N SER A 58 18.96 -3.90 11.56
CA SER A 58 19.62 -3.32 12.73
C SER A 58 20.82 -4.20 13.05
N PRO A 59 22.05 -3.65 13.18
CA PRO A 59 23.15 -4.47 13.61
C PRO A 59 22.73 -5.07 14.95
N ALA A 60 22.56 -6.39 14.98
CA ALA A 60 22.39 -7.12 16.21
C ALA A 60 23.54 -6.67 17.11
N SER A 61 23.21 -5.92 18.16
CA SER A 61 24.18 -5.41 19.11
C SER A 61 25.07 -6.59 19.47
N ALA A 62 26.34 -6.50 19.05
CA ALA A 62 27.33 -7.51 19.35
C ALA A 62 27.38 -7.61 20.87
N PHE A 63 26.71 -8.61 21.42
CA PHE A 63 26.92 -9.02 22.80
C PHE A 63 28.43 -9.26 22.92
N PRO A 64 29.16 -8.49 23.74
CA PRO A 64 30.54 -8.84 24.02
C PRO A 64 30.50 -10.21 24.72
N PRO A 65 31.26 -11.22 24.26
CA PRO A 65 31.52 -12.38 25.09
C PRO A 65 32.41 -11.91 26.26
N ASP A 66 31.92 -12.05 27.49
CA ASP A 66 32.77 -12.13 28.69
C ASP A 66 33.49 -13.49 28.72
#